data_AF-A0AAE0CIZ9-F1
#
_entry.id   AF-A0AAE0CIZ9-F1
#
_cell.length_a   1.000
_cell.length_b   1.000
_cell.length_c   1.000
_cell.angle_alpha   90.00
_cell.angle_beta   90.00
_cell.angle_gamma   90.00
#
_symmetry.space_group_name_H-M   'P 1'
#
loop_
_entity.id
_entity.type
_entity.pdbx_description
1 polymer ?
#
loop_
_entity_poly.entity_id
_entity_poly.type
_entity_poly.pdbx_seq_one_letter_code
_entity_poly.pdbx_strand_id
1 'polypeptide(L)'
;MSISISTTATKTLPIPTTNLNNQPSPKPLFHLSFPPNSLPSSLHHHKPSNKLRPLFASPPPHDPPPPPENQLDYLTLTRQAVSEFLLQLGISHEDAVSISSNSHKYTQMLNDIVLELEELDSWRIDNNNNGDGSGGDGEEGFVGFKEKVIRMAKEKGDNGKVAFLESVGLSLSSAINVSRYMSGESLPALINKVKYMKEMLFCGSNGEGLIGKNARRMMRHLSIPVDDDVQQTLAFFEKIEARRGGLDMLGSGDAYFRFLVESFPRLLLLSVESNLKPVVEFLETIGVDRGRIGNILLLFPPIMFSDIKSIRRKVFAFEEVGAMDKDVGKMLLKYPWILSTSILENYKEILLFFDEEKVPKLRADRAIRGLPHLLGCSTSKLKLMVEQIGELRVRNKKLGQVIAKSPQMLLRKPQEFLEVVSLLEDLGFDNEDVGKILVRCPELFAASIEKTLKKKVEFLNSIGVSNDHLPRVINKYPEFLVSDVDRTLLPRMSYLMEIGLSRRDIAFMIRRFSPLLGYSIGKVFQPKLDFLLNTMDKPLKEVVDYPRYFSFSLEKKIKPRFWVLKGRNVDCSLKDMLGKNDDEFATEFMNI
;
A
#
# COMPACT_ATOMS: atom_id res chain seq x y z
N MET A 1 -55.07 21.07 -31.75
CA MET A 1 -54.66 21.01 -33.16
C MET A 1 -53.24 20.47 -33.23
N SER A 2 -53.05 19.18 -33.50
CA SER A 2 -51.81 18.62 -34.06
C SER A 2 -52.17 17.32 -34.75
N ILE A 3 -51.70 17.20 -35.98
CA ILE A 3 -52.17 16.29 -37.02
C ILE A 3 -51.43 14.96 -36.98
N SER A 4 -52.18 13.94 -37.36
CA SER A 4 -51.87 12.53 -37.60
C SER A 4 -50.62 12.24 -38.43
N ILE A 5 -49.91 11.16 -38.09
CA ILE A 5 -49.02 10.44 -39.02
C ILE A 5 -49.41 8.96 -39.05
N SER A 6 -49.61 8.51 -40.29
CA SER A 6 -50.04 7.19 -40.74
C SER A 6 -48.92 6.16 -40.64
N THR A 7 -49.35 4.95 -40.33
CA THR A 7 -48.72 3.64 -40.54
C THR A 7 -48.35 3.40 -42.00
N THR A 8 -47.18 2.79 -42.25
CA THR A 8 -46.95 1.86 -43.37
C THR A 8 -45.80 0.90 -43.05
N ALA A 9 -46.03 -0.37 -43.34
CA ALA A 9 -45.15 -1.51 -43.12
C ALA A 9 -44.26 -1.81 -44.34
N THR A 10 -43.08 -2.38 -44.09
CA THR A 10 -42.25 -3.11 -45.08
C THR A 10 -41.55 -4.27 -44.38
N LYS A 11 -42.03 -5.51 -44.56
CA LYS A 11 -41.56 -6.53 -45.52
C LYS A 11 -40.17 -7.09 -45.22
N THR A 12 -40.21 -8.27 -44.60
CA THR A 12 -39.14 -9.26 -44.42
C THR A 12 -38.89 -10.06 -45.71
N LEU A 13 -37.62 -10.28 -46.05
CA LEU A 13 -37.13 -11.35 -46.95
C LEU A 13 -35.74 -11.82 -46.46
N PRO A 14 -35.33 -13.06 -46.79
CA PRO A 14 -34.54 -13.93 -45.92
C PRO A 14 -33.02 -13.87 -46.17
N ILE A 15 -32.25 -14.19 -45.13
CA ILE A 15 -30.79 -14.35 -45.18
C ILE A 15 -30.46 -15.82 -45.48
N PRO A 16 -29.53 -16.13 -46.40
CA PRO A 16 -29.14 -17.50 -46.72
C PRO A 16 -28.17 -18.08 -45.66
N THR A 17 -28.40 -19.35 -45.34
CA THR A 17 -27.50 -20.21 -44.57
C THR A 17 -26.36 -20.70 -45.45
N THR A 18 -25.12 -20.36 -45.09
CA THR A 18 -23.92 -21.06 -45.57
C THR A 18 -23.07 -21.50 -44.38
N ASN A 19 -23.11 -22.81 -44.17
CA ASN A 19 -22.23 -23.57 -43.29
C ASN A 19 -20.89 -23.78 -44.00
N LEU A 20 -19.78 -23.38 -43.40
CA LEU A 20 -18.44 -23.85 -43.78
C LEU A 20 -17.53 -23.81 -42.54
N ASN A 21 -17.54 -24.95 -41.84
CA ASN A 21 -16.42 -25.40 -41.01
C ASN A 21 -15.18 -25.50 -41.89
N ASN A 22 -14.14 -24.72 -41.59
CA ASN A 22 -12.74 -25.18 -41.49
C ASN A 22 -11.78 -24.00 -41.24
N GLN A 23 -10.85 -24.23 -40.29
CA GLN A 23 -9.56 -23.53 -40.05
C GLN A 23 -9.49 -22.34 -39.05
N PRO A 24 -8.33 -22.14 -38.39
CA PRO A 24 -8.20 -22.43 -36.95
C PRO A 24 -8.08 -21.18 -36.05
N SER A 25 -8.37 -21.38 -34.77
CA SER A 25 -8.21 -20.40 -33.69
C SER A 25 -6.74 -19.95 -33.50
N PRO A 26 -6.48 -18.65 -33.25
CA PRO A 26 -5.15 -18.17 -32.90
C PRO A 26 -4.74 -18.65 -31.51
N LYS A 27 -3.53 -19.22 -31.42
CA LYS A 27 -2.90 -19.73 -30.19
C LYS A 27 -2.62 -18.60 -29.20
N PRO A 28 -2.93 -18.75 -27.90
CA PRO A 28 -2.31 -17.95 -26.85
C PRO A 28 -0.89 -18.46 -26.54
N LEU A 29 0.07 -17.54 -26.53
CA LEU A 29 1.47 -17.79 -26.20
C LEU A 29 1.67 -17.81 -24.67
N PHE A 30 2.34 -18.85 -24.19
CA PHE A 30 2.97 -19.07 -22.88
C PHE A 30 2.10 -19.15 -21.61
N HIS A 31 1.76 -20.39 -21.27
CA HIS A 31 1.39 -20.84 -19.92
C HIS A 31 2.67 -21.35 -19.22
N LEU A 32 3.09 -20.73 -18.12
CA LEU A 32 4.08 -21.31 -17.20
C LEU A 32 3.36 -21.67 -15.90
N SER A 33 3.14 -22.96 -15.70
CA SER A 33 2.55 -23.56 -14.51
C SER A 33 3.64 -23.77 -13.46
N PHE A 34 3.48 -23.21 -12.27
CA PHE A 34 4.34 -23.47 -11.11
C PHE A 34 3.71 -24.57 -10.23
N PRO A 35 4.48 -25.59 -9.77
CA PRO A 35 3.99 -26.55 -8.79
C PRO A 35 4.05 -25.99 -7.35
N PRO A 36 3.26 -26.54 -6.40
CA PRO A 36 3.15 -26.02 -5.05
C PRO A 36 4.33 -26.40 -4.15
N ASN A 37 4.76 -25.45 -3.31
CA ASN A 37 5.78 -25.62 -2.28
C ASN A 37 5.33 -26.62 -1.19
N SER A 38 6.12 -27.65 -0.96
CA SER A 38 6.14 -28.45 0.27
C SER A 38 7.54 -28.38 0.89
N LEU A 39 7.66 -27.73 2.05
CA LEU A 39 8.84 -27.83 2.92
C LEU A 39 8.81 -29.17 3.68
N PRO A 40 9.98 -29.74 4.00
CA PRO A 40 10.21 -30.06 5.40
C PRO A 40 11.59 -29.64 5.94
N SER A 41 11.58 -29.52 7.26
CA SER A 41 12.60 -29.12 8.21
C SER A 41 13.76 -30.10 8.43
N SER A 42 14.91 -29.53 8.83
CA SER A 42 15.99 -30.05 9.70
C SER A 42 16.69 -31.36 9.32
N LEU A 43 18.04 -31.36 9.34
CA LEU A 43 18.86 -32.17 10.25
C LEU A 43 20.38 -31.99 9.99
N HIS A 44 21.15 -32.46 10.96
CA HIS A 44 22.50 -32.10 11.37
C HIS A 44 23.67 -32.55 10.49
N HIS A 45 24.83 -31.95 10.82
CA HIS A 45 26.22 -32.37 10.61
C HIS A 45 26.46 -33.88 10.39
N HIS A 46 27.30 -34.22 9.42
CA HIS A 46 28.59 -34.92 9.64
C HIS A 46 29.38 -35.07 8.32
N LYS A 47 30.70 -34.83 8.38
CA LYS A 47 31.69 -35.13 7.32
C LYS A 47 31.80 -36.65 7.11
N PRO A 48 32.23 -37.07 5.91
CA PRO A 48 33.21 -38.16 5.86
C PRO A 48 34.44 -37.84 5.01
N SER A 49 35.55 -38.30 5.57
CA SER A 49 36.87 -38.50 4.97
C SER A 49 36.84 -39.53 3.84
N ASN A 50 37.66 -39.35 2.81
CA ASN A 50 38.26 -40.48 2.11
C ASN A 50 39.74 -40.22 1.81
N LYS A 51 40.57 -41.10 2.39
CA LYS A 51 41.99 -41.26 2.07
C LYS A 51 42.11 -41.98 0.73
N LEU A 52 43.09 -41.61 -0.09
CA LEU A 52 43.95 -42.51 -0.85
C LEU A 52 45.13 -41.70 -1.45
N ARG A 53 46.35 -42.19 -1.25
CA ARG A 53 47.65 -41.85 -1.85
C ARG A 53 48.34 -43.20 -2.14
N PRO A 54 49.44 -43.28 -2.89
CA PRO A 54 49.86 -42.55 -4.10
C PRO A 54 50.41 -43.53 -5.18
N LEU A 55 50.88 -43.04 -6.33
CA LEU A 55 52.15 -43.41 -7.00
C LEU A 55 52.14 -42.92 -8.46
N PHE A 56 52.87 -41.85 -8.74
CA PHE A 56 53.90 -41.72 -9.78
C PHE A 56 54.51 -40.32 -9.65
N ALA A 57 55.85 -40.26 -9.61
CA ALA A 57 56.63 -39.07 -9.29
C ALA A 57 56.67 -38.08 -10.46
N SER A 58 56.71 -36.79 -10.14
CA SER A 58 57.06 -35.68 -11.04
C SER A 58 57.93 -34.69 -10.24
N PRO A 59 58.85 -33.96 -10.91
CA PRO A 59 59.96 -33.25 -10.28
C PRO A 59 59.48 -32.05 -9.42
N PRO A 60 60.34 -31.51 -8.52
CA PRO A 60 59.90 -30.57 -7.48
C PRO A 60 59.28 -29.29 -8.09
N PRO A 61 58.29 -28.68 -7.39
CA PRO A 61 57.71 -27.43 -7.83
C PRO A 61 58.78 -26.34 -7.75
N HIS A 62 59.04 -25.68 -8.87
CA HIS A 62 59.49 -24.30 -8.79
C HIS A 62 58.36 -23.52 -8.13
N ASP A 63 58.65 -22.93 -6.97
CA ASP A 63 57.76 -21.93 -6.38
C ASP A 63 57.46 -20.88 -7.47
N PRO A 64 56.18 -20.53 -7.71
CA PRO A 64 55.89 -19.36 -8.52
C PRO A 64 56.59 -18.17 -7.85
N PRO A 65 57.23 -17.27 -8.63
CA PRO A 65 57.87 -16.11 -8.05
C PRO A 65 56.82 -15.36 -7.21
N PRO A 66 57.21 -14.84 -6.03
CA PRO A 66 56.31 -13.99 -5.26
C PRO A 66 55.83 -12.84 -6.17
N PRO A 67 54.56 -12.43 -6.07
CA PRO A 67 54.07 -11.32 -6.87
C PRO A 67 54.97 -10.11 -6.61
N PRO A 68 55.35 -9.34 -7.65
CA PRO A 68 56.26 -8.22 -7.47
C PRO A 68 55.67 -7.22 -6.47
N GLU A 69 56.35 -7.02 -5.34
CA GLU A 69 55.99 -6.13 -4.24
C GLU A 69 56.08 -4.62 -4.59
N ASN A 70 55.78 -4.23 -5.83
CA ASN A 70 55.74 -2.82 -6.26
C ASN A 70 54.79 -2.59 -7.45
N GLN A 71 53.60 -3.19 -7.46
CA GLN A 71 52.51 -2.64 -8.28
C GLN A 71 51.98 -1.38 -7.59
N LEU A 72 52.47 -0.22 -8.03
CA LEU A 72 51.86 1.06 -7.71
C LEU A 72 50.37 0.94 -8.04
N ASP A 73 49.49 1.04 -7.04
CA ASP A 73 48.04 0.92 -7.26
C ASP A 73 47.54 2.19 -7.95
N TYR A 74 47.72 2.22 -9.27
CA TYR A 74 47.35 3.33 -10.14
C TYR A 74 45.87 3.70 -9.95
N LEU A 75 44.98 2.72 -9.70
CA LEU A 75 43.57 3.00 -9.42
C LEU A 75 43.37 3.76 -8.11
N THR A 76 44.13 3.44 -7.06
CA THR A 76 44.12 4.22 -5.81
C THR A 76 44.66 5.63 -6.03
N LEU A 77 45.73 5.79 -6.83
CA LEU A 77 46.24 7.11 -7.20
C LEU A 77 45.23 7.91 -8.03
N THR A 78 44.54 7.29 -8.99
CA THR A 78 43.48 7.92 -9.77
C THR A 78 42.33 8.34 -8.86
N ARG A 79 41.92 7.50 -7.90
CA ARG A 79 40.87 7.87 -6.93
C ARG A 79 41.26 9.10 -6.11
N GLN A 80 42.50 9.15 -5.62
CA GLN A 80 43.02 10.31 -4.90
C GLN A 80 43.05 11.56 -5.78
N ALA A 81 43.53 11.44 -7.02
CA ALA A 81 43.54 12.52 -8.00
C ALA A 81 42.12 13.04 -8.34
N VAL A 82 41.14 12.15 -8.47
CA VAL A 82 39.72 12.54 -8.63
C VAL A 82 39.22 13.29 -7.40
N SER A 83 39.56 12.84 -6.19
CA SER A 83 39.21 13.56 -4.95
C SER A 83 39.85 14.96 -4.90
N GLU A 84 41.12 15.09 -5.25
CA GLU A 84 41.84 16.37 -5.33
C GLU A 84 41.22 17.30 -6.39
N PHE A 85 40.84 16.77 -7.55
CA PHE A 85 40.09 17.51 -8.58
C PHE A 85 38.74 18.02 -8.06
N LEU A 86 37.98 17.19 -7.33
CA LEU A 86 36.71 17.60 -6.75
C LEU A 86 36.87 18.70 -5.69
N LEU A 87 37.93 18.65 -4.87
CA LEU A 87 38.27 19.72 -3.92
C LEU A 87 38.53 21.05 -4.63
N GLN A 88 39.19 21.04 -5.80
CA GLN A 88 39.41 22.25 -6.61
C GLN A 88 38.10 22.87 -7.11
N LEU A 89 37.02 22.10 -7.18
CA LEU A 89 35.68 22.57 -7.55
C LEU A 89 34.87 23.11 -6.35
N GLY A 90 35.48 23.21 -5.17
CA GLY A 90 34.84 23.72 -3.96
C GLY A 90 33.98 22.69 -3.22
N ILE A 91 34.22 21.40 -3.44
CA ILE A 91 33.53 20.32 -2.73
C ILE A 91 34.16 20.10 -1.35
N SER A 92 33.36 19.72 -0.35
CA SER A 92 33.86 19.36 0.98
C SER A 92 34.78 18.14 0.90
N HIS A 93 35.76 18.03 1.81
CA HIS A 93 36.66 16.88 1.81
C HIS A 93 35.92 15.54 1.98
N GLU A 94 34.90 15.50 2.84
CA GLU A 94 34.07 14.32 3.05
C GLU A 94 33.31 13.91 1.78
N ASP A 95 32.68 14.88 1.10
CA ASP A 95 31.94 14.61 -0.14
C ASP A 95 32.90 14.20 -1.28
N ALA A 96 34.07 14.82 -1.41
CA ALA A 96 35.05 14.50 -2.45
C ALA A 96 35.58 13.06 -2.32
N VAL A 97 35.89 12.63 -1.09
CA VAL A 97 36.32 11.25 -0.79
C VAL A 97 35.17 10.28 -1.04
N SER A 98 33.95 10.60 -0.60
CA SER A 98 32.77 9.77 -0.82
C SER A 98 32.46 9.58 -2.31
N ILE A 99 32.50 10.66 -3.10
CA ILE A 99 32.23 10.62 -4.54
C ILE A 99 33.27 9.77 -5.25
N SER A 100 34.55 10.07 -5.07
CA SER A 100 35.65 9.34 -5.72
C SER A 100 35.68 7.85 -5.35
N SER A 101 35.31 7.52 -4.11
CA SER A 101 35.22 6.13 -3.64
C SER A 101 34.03 5.38 -4.24
N ASN A 102 32.93 6.08 -4.59
CA ASN A 102 31.72 5.46 -5.11
C ASN A 102 31.59 5.56 -6.65
N SER A 103 32.44 6.33 -7.33
CA SER A 103 32.46 6.50 -8.79
C SER A 103 33.44 5.55 -9.51
N HIS A 104 33.30 4.25 -9.29
CA HIS A 104 34.29 3.25 -9.70
C HIS A 104 34.57 3.23 -11.21
N LYS A 105 33.53 3.30 -12.05
CA LYS A 105 33.70 3.22 -13.51
C LYS A 105 34.22 4.52 -14.08
N TYR A 106 33.86 5.67 -13.50
CA TYR A 106 34.44 6.95 -13.86
C TYR A 106 35.94 6.98 -13.55
N THR A 107 36.34 6.52 -12.35
CA THR A 107 37.75 6.41 -11.96
C THR A 107 38.50 5.46 -12.88
N GLN A 108 37.94 4.27 -13.15
CA GLN A 108 38.54 3.30 -14.08
C GLN A 108 38.71 3.88 -15.50
N MET A 109 37.69 4.55 -16.02
CA MET A 109 37.76 5.21 -17.33
C MET A 109 38.89 6.25 -17.40
N LEU A 110 39.09 7.07 -16.35
CA LEU A 110 40.20 8.02 -16.33
C LEU A 110 41.57 7.33 -16.20
N ASN A 111 41.65 6.28 -15.40
CA ASN A 111 42.85 5.47 -15.25
C ASN A 111 43.28 4.86 -16.59
N ASP A 112 42.34 4.23 -17.30
CA ASP A 112 42.61 3.58 -18.58
C ASP A 112 43.06 4.59 -19.65
N ILE A 113 42.39 5.75 -19.71
CA ILE A 113 42.80 6.86 -20.60
C ILE A 113 44.22 7.33 -20.32
N VAL A 114 44.60 7.49 -19.04
CA VAL A 114 45.95 7.97 -18.68
C VAL A 114 47.01 6.89 -18.94
N LEU A 115 46.73 5.62 -18.64
CA LEU A 115 47.65 4.53 -18.93
C LEU A 115 47.90 4.36 -20.44
N GLU A 116 46.85 4.46 -21.27
CA GLU A 116 47.01 4.46 -22.74
C GLU A 116 47.91 5.61 -23.21
N LEU A 117 47.78 6.80 -22.62
CA LEU A 117 48.67 7.92 -22.93
C LEU A 117 50.11 7.68 -22.46
N GLU A 118 50.31 7.05 -21.31
CA GLU A 118 51.65 6.71 -20.80
C GLU A 118 52.35 5.65 -21.63
N GLU A 119 51.60 4.66 -22.13
CA GLU A 119 52.11 3.73 -23.14
C GLU A 119 52.51 4.49 -24.41
N LEU A 120 51.67 5.35 -24.96
CA LEU A 120 52.00 6.11 -26.17
C LEU A 120 53.22 7.05 -25.98
N ASP A 121 53.35 7.68 -24.81
CA ASP A 121 54.51 8.51 -24.47
C ASP A 121 55.79 7.67 -24.35
N SER A 122 55.71 6.48 -23.73
CA SER A 122 56.84 5.54 -23.63
C SER A 122 57.31 5.09 -25.01
N TRP A 123 56.38 4.74 -25.90
CA TRP A 123 56.71 4.35 -27.28
C TRP A 123 57.30 5.50 -28.11
N ARG A 124 56.93 6.76 -27.84
CA ARG A 124 57.55 7.94 -28.47
C ARG A 124 58.98 8.16 -27.97
N ILE A 125 59.24 7.94 -26.70
CA ILE A 125 60.57 8.05 -26.10
C ILE A 125 61.48 6.93 -26.64
N ASP A 126 61.00 5.70 -26.72
CA ASP A 126 61.76 4.56 -27.24
C ASP A 126 62.09 4.70 -28.74
N ASN A 127 61.21 5.28 -29.54
CA ASN A 127 61.46 5.52 -30.96
C ASN A 127 62.42 6.69 -31.24
N ASN A 128 62.52 7.66 -30.33
CA ASN A 128 63.46 8.78 -30.43
C ASN A 128 64.88 8.44 -29.95
N ASN A 129 65.07 7.33 -29.25
CA ASN A 129 66.38 6.90 -28.73
C ASN A 129 67.26 6.14 -29.73
N ASN A 130 66.91 6.12 -31.02
CA ASN A 130 67.75 5.58 -32.10
C ASN A 130 68.57 6.67 -32.84
N GLY A 131 69.04 7.70 -32.12
CA GLY A 131 69.83 8.76 -32.74
C GLY A 131 70.56 9.68 -31.75
N ASP A 132 71.79 9.27 -31.44
CA ASP A 132 72.93 10.04 -30.93
C ASP A 132 72.81 10.78 -29.57
N GLY A 133 73.80 10.51 -28.72
CA GLY A 133 73.90 11.05 -27.38
C GLY A 133 74.35 12.50 -27.40
N SER A 134 73.55 13.38 -26.81
CA SER A 134 74.06 14.59 -26.17
C SER A 134 73.16 14.94 -25.00
N GLY A 135 73.77 15.01 -23.81
CA GLY A 135 73.12 15.43 -22.59
C GLY A 135 72.64 16.87 -22.71
N GLY A 136 71.36 17.07 -22.42
CA GLY A 136 70.78 18.34 -22.07
C GLY A 136 69.93 18.13 -20.83
N ASP A 137 70.33 18.75 -19.72
CA ASP A 137 69.48 18.98 -18.56
C ASP A 137 68.23 19.74 -19.04
N GLY A 138 67.14 18.99 -19.20
CA GLY A 138 65.82 19.50 -19.48
C GLY A 138 64.87 18.98 -18.42
N GLU A 139 64.76 19.70 -17.30
CA GLU A 139 63.59 19.66 -16.41
C GLU A 139 62.33 20.16 -17.16
N GLU A 140 61.97 19.53 -18.29
CA GLU A 140 60.60 19.60 -18.81
C GLU A 140 59.82 18.50 -18.10
N GLY A 141 59.24 18.91 -16.97
CA GLY A 141 58.68 18.05 -15.94
C GLY A 141 57.77 16.94 -16.47
N PHE A 142 58.15 15.70 -16.17
CA PHE A 142 57.22 14.59 -16.12
C PHE A 142 56.07 14.98 -15.19
N VAL A 143 54.94 15.39 -15.77
CA VAL A 143 53.71 15.62 -15.04
C VAL A 143 53.38 14.31 -14.32
N GLY A 144 53.32 14.33 -12.99
CA GLY A 144 53.03 13.14 -12.19
C GLY A 144 51.73 12.48 -12.64
N PHE A 145 51.62 11.16 -12.47
CA PHE A 145 50.44 10.38 -12.88
C PHE A 145 49.12 11.02 -12.37
N LYS A 146 49.12 11.50 -11.13
CA LYS A 146 47.98 12.20 -10.52
C LYS A 146 47.62 13.49 -11.27
N GLU A 147 48.60 14.33 -11.58
CA GLU A 147 48.40 15.56 -12.34
C GLU A 147 47.87 15.27 -13.75
N LYS A 148 48.32 14.20 -14.40
CA LYS A 148 47.76 13.75 -15.69
C LYS A 148 46.27 13.39 -15.54
N VAL A 149 45.91 12.61 -14.51
CA VAL A 149 44.50 12.29 -14.22
C VAL A 149 43.66 13.55 -13.99
N ILE A 150 44.14 14.50 -13.18
CA ILE A 150 43.44 15.77 -12.92
C ILE A 150 43.25 16.57 -14.22
N ARG A 151 44.27 16.61 -15.08
CA ARG A 151 44.18 17.27 -16.40
C ARG A 151 43.12 16.60 -17.29
N MET A 152 43.12 15.27 -17.40
CA MET A 152 42.11 14.55 -18.20
C MET A 152 40.69 14.77 -17.67
N ALA A 153 40.52 14.81 -16.34
CA ALA A 153 39.24 15.12 -15.72
C ALA A 153 38.75 16.55 -16.08
N LYS A 154 39.66 17.54 -16.13
CA LYS A 154 39.34 18.92 -16.57
C LYS A 154 38.97 18.97 -18.05
N GLU A 155 39.73 18.33 -18.91
CA GLU A 155 39.51 18.32 -20.37
C GLU A 155 38.18 17.67 -20.77
N LYS A 156 37.67 16.72 -19.96
CA LYS A 156 36.36 16.10 -20.17
C LYS A 156 35.20 17.11 -20.11
N GLY A 157 35.41 18.26 -19.44
CA GLY A 157 34.43 19.36 -19.39
C GLY A 157 33.16 19.07 -18.59
N ASP A 158 33.09 17.93 -17.90
CA ASP A 158 31.91 17.55 -17.09
C ASP A 158 31.90 18.19 -15.70
N ASN A 159 33.00 18.82 -15.29
CA ASN A 159 33.20 19.48 -14.00
C ASN A 159 32.84 18.55 -12.82
N GLY A 160 33.23 17.28 -12.90
CA GLY A 160 33.02 16.29 -11.83
C GLY A 160 31.57 15.81 -11.67
N LYS A 161 30.63 16.27 -12.51
CA LYS A 161 29.22 15.87 -12.45
C LYS A 161 29.01 14.40 -12.76
N VAL A 162 29.75 13.81 -13.70
CA VAL A 162 29.61 12.39 -14.04
C VAL A 162 30.05 11.52 -12.87
N ALA A 163 31.19 11.86 -12.24
CA ALA A 163 31.67 11.18 -11.04
C ALA A 163 30.62 11.22 -9.92
N PHE A 164 30.06 12.41 -9.66
CA PHE A 164 29.00 12.57 -8.66
C PHE A 164 27.74 11.78 -9.00
N LEU A 165 27.24 11.86 -10.24
CA LEU A 165 26.04 11.15 -10.67
C LEU A 165 26.21 9.62 -10.59
N GLU A 166 27.39 9.11 -10.92
CA GLU A 166 27.72 7.70 -10.70
C GLU A 166 27.74 7.36 -9.20
N SER A 167 28.34 8.21 -8.36
CA SER A 167 28.40 7.99 -6.91
C SER A 167 27.02 7.92 -6.24
N VAL A 168 26.00 8.56 -6.81
CA VAL A 168 24.62 8.48 -6.32
C VAL A 168 23.82 7.31 -6.93
N GLY A 169 24.49 6.45 -7.70
CA GLY A 169 24.00 5.15 -8.13
C GLY A 169 23.62 5.02 -9.61
N LEU A 170 23.78 6.07 -10.43
CA LEU A 170 23.52 5.96 -11.88
C LEU A 170 24.60 5.10 -12.57
N SER A 171 24.24 4.43 -13.66
CA SER A 171 25.27 3.85 -14.53
C SER A 171 26.14 4.96 -15.15
N LEU A 172 27.41 4.67 -15.45
CA LEU A 172 28.30 5.62 -16.12
C LEU A 172 27.67 6.22 -17.40
N SER A 173 27.02 5.38 -18.22
CA SER A 173 26.30 5.83 -19.42
C SER A 173 25.14 6.80 -19.12
N SER A 174 24.35 6.50 -18.09
CA SER A 174 23.25 7.36 -17.65
C SER A 174 23.78 8.65 -17.05
N ALA A 175 24.83 8.59 -16.23
CA ALA A 175 25.50 9.74 -15.65
C ALA A 175 26.05 10.70 -16.73
N ILE A 176 26.70 10.17 -17.77
CA ILE A 176 27.16 10.95 -18.93
C ILE A 176 25.99 11.59 -19.68
N ASN A 177 24.91 10.86 -19.90
CA ASN A 177 23.76 11.40 -20.63
C ASN A 177 23.04 12.47 -19.82
N VAL A 178 22.86 12.26 -18.52
CA VAL A 178 22.18 13.20 -17.61
C VAL A 178 23.02 14.46 -17.41
N SER A 179 24.34 14.33 -17.24
CA SER A 179 25.23 15.48 -16.99
C SER A 179 25.20 16.51 -18.12
N ARG A 180 24.96 16.09 -19.37
CA ARG A 180 24.84 16.98 -20.54
C ARG A 180 23.72 18.00 -20.42
N TYR A 181 22.63 17.66 -19.72
CA TYR A 181 21.52 18.59 -19.50
C TYR A 181 21.79 19.58 -18.36
N MET A 182 22.90 19.42 -17.63
CA MET A 182 23.22 20.15 -16.40
C MET A 182 24.42 21.09 -16.56
N SER A 183 24.67 21.59 -17.77
CA SER A 183 25.81 22.45 -18.08
C SER A 183 25.82 23.74 -17.25
N GLY A 184 24.66 24.33 -16.98
CA GLY A 184 24.51 25.59 -16.23
C GLY A 184 24.58 25.49 -14.70
N GLU A 185 24.67 24.27 -14.13
CA GLU A 185 24.66 24.08 -12.67
C GLU A 185 26.06 23.82 -12.12
N SER A 186 26.40 24.39 -10.95
CA SER A 186 27.65 24.10 -10.27
C SER A 186 27.58 22.76 -9.54
N LEU A 187 28.71 22.05 -9.41
CA LEU A 187 28.76 20.77 -8.70
C LEU A 187 28.32 20.88 -7.22
N PRO A 188 28.74 21.90 -6.43
CA PRO A 188 28.23 22.07 -5.07
C PRO A 188 26.71 22.24 -4.99
N ALA A 189 26.13 23.03 -5.90
CA ALA A 189 24.68 23.25 -5.94
C ALA A 189 23.93 21.94 -6.25
N LEU A 190 24.46 21.16 -7.19
CA LEU A 190 23.91 19.85 -7.55
C LEU A 190 23.97 18.86 -6.38
N ILE A 191 25.07 18.80 -5.63
CA ILE A 191 25.20 17.95 -4.44
C ILE A 191 24.16 18.31 -3.40
N ASN A 192 24.04 19.60 -3.07
CA ASN A 192 23.06 20.09 -2.09
C ASN A 192 21.62 19.80 -2.53
N LYS A 193 21.32 19.98 -3.82
CA LYS A 193 20.02 19.63 -4.40
C LYS A 193 19.71 18.15 -4.21
N VAL A 194 20.62 17.26 -4.61
CA VAL A 194 20.39 15.80 -4.47
C VAL A 194 20.26 15.39 -3.00
N LYS A 195 21.05 15.98 -2.09
CA LYS A 195 20.91 15.76 -0.63
C LYS A 195 19.50 16.15 -0.17
N TYR A 196 19.03 17.35 -0.51
CA TYR A 196 17.68 17.81 -0.18
C TYR A 196 16.59 16.90 -0.75
N MET A 197 16.73 16.47 -2.00
CA MET A 197 15.79 15.57 -2.65
C MET A 197 15.70 14.20 -1.98
N LYS A 198 16.85 13.61 -1.63
CA LYS A 198 16.89 12.33 -0.92
C LYS A 198 16.25 12.47 0.46
N GLU A 199 16.53 13.56 1.17
CA GLU A 199 15.86 13.85 2.45
C GLU A 199 14.34 13.93 2.25
N MET A 200 13.87 14.78 1.34
CA MET A 200 12.45 14.94 1.04
C MET A 200 11.75 13.63 0.67
N LEU A 201 12.40 12.77 -0.12
CA LEU A 201 11.81 11.53 -0.63
C LEU A 201 11.87 10.37 0.39
N PHE A 202 12.85 10.35 1.30
CA PHE A 202 13.15 9.18 2.13
C PHE A 202 13.26 9.43 3.65
N CYS A 203 13.01 10.66 4.14
CA CYS A 203 13.16 11.03 5.56
C CYS A 203 12.31 10.21 6.57
N GLY A 204 11.25 9.52 6.14
CA GLY A 204 10.35 8.77 7.04
C GLY A 204 10.25 7.27 6.78
N SER A 205 11.31 6.61 6.27
CA SER A 205 11.32 5.24 5.72
C SER A 205 11.02 4.07 6.69
N ASN A 206 10.30 4.29 7.80
CA ASN A 206 9.82 3.24 8.70
C ASN A 206 8.64 2.40 8.13
N GLY A 207 8.32 2.56 6.84
CA GLY A 207 7.14 1.99 6.19
C GLY A 207 7.46 0.99 5.07
N GLU A 208 8.53 0.19 5.20
CA GLU A 208 8.95 -0.80 4.20
C GLU A 208 7.74 -1.60 3.64
N GLY A 209 7.55 -1.54 2.32
CA GLY A 209 6.47 -2.24 1.61
C GLY A 209 5.09 -1.59 1.63
N LEU A 210 4.83 -0.53 2.40
CA LEU A 210 3.52 0.16 2.37
C LEU A 210 3.31 0.92 1.05
N ILE A 211 4.36 1.60 0.57
CA ILE A 211 4.33 2.35 -0.69
C ILE A 211 4.09 1.38 -1.85
N GLY A 212 4.83 0.27 -1.92
CA GLY A 212 4.63 -0.78 -2.91
C GLY A 212 3.24 -1.41 -2.90
N LYS A 213 2.66 -1.64 -1.70
CA LYS A 213 1.26 -2.10 -1.57
C LYS A 213 0.26 -1.07 -2.14
N ASN A 214 0.49 0.22 -1.91
CA ASN A 214 -0.37 1.27 -2.48
C ASN A 214 -0.23 1.35 -4.01
N ALA A 215 0.99 1.33 -4.55
CA ALA A 215 1.24 1.31 -6.00
C ALA A 215 0.48 0.15 -6.68
N ARG A 216 0.60 -1.07 -6.14
CA ARG A 216 -0.12 -2.24 -6.67
C ARG A 216 -1.64 -2.12 -6.58
N ARG A 217 -2.17 -1.49 -5.53
CA ARG A 217 -3.61 -1.22 -5.41
C ARG A 217 -4.09 -0.20 -6.44
N MET A 218 -3.32 0.87 -6.64
CA MET A 218 -3.60 1.90 -7.64
C MET A 218 -3.67 1.28 -9.04
N MET A 219 -2.63 0.53 -9.43
CA MET A 219 -2.57 -0.19 -10.72
C MET A 219 -3.71 -1.20 -10.89
N ARG A 220 -4.01 -2.00 -9.86
CA ARG A 220 -5.07 -3.03 -9.93
C ARG A 220 -6.46 -2.46 -10.19
N HIS A 221 -6.76 -1.30 -9.60
CA HIS A 221 -8.11 -0.75 -9.62
C HIS A 221 -8.34 0.23 -10.76
N LEU A 222 -7.28 0.83 -11.29
CA LEU A 222 -7.33 1.66 -12.49
C LEU A 222 -7.99 0.93 -13.67
N SER A 223 -8.99 1.57 -14.30
CA SER A 223 -9.75 1.00 -15.43
C SER A 223 -10.34 2.07 -16.35
N ILE A 224 -9.83 3.29 -16.26
CA ILE A 224 -10.14 4.38 -17.18
C ILE A 224 -8.93 4.66 -18.08
N PRO A 225 -9.13 5.33 -19.23
CA PRO A 225 -8.02 5.93 -19.96
C PRO A 225 -7.25 6.93 -19.08
N VAL A 226 -5.94 6.96 -19.24
CA VAL A 226 -5.05 7.78 -18.40
C VAL A 226 -4.34 8.86 -19.20
N ASP A 227 -4.03 9.96 -18.54
CA ASP A 227 -3.16 11.02 -19.07
C ASP A 227 -1.66 10.63 -19.02
N ASP A 228 -0.83 11.47 -19.65
CA ASP A 228 0.62 11.25 -19.74
C ASP A 228 1.29 11.14 -18.37
N ASP A 229 0.82 11.87 -17.35
CA ASP A 229 1.41 11.85 -16.01
C ASP A 229 1.23 10.47 -15.36
N VAL A 230 0.01 9.93 -15.39
CA VAL A 230 -0.26 8.59 -14.87
C VAL A 230 0.42 7.53 -15.74
N GLN A 231 0.42 7.69 -17.07
CA GLN A 231 1.07 6.74 -17.97
C GLN A 231 2.60 6.65 -17.74
N GLN A 232 3.28 7.79 -17.55
CA GLN A 232 4.70 7.82 -17.19
C GLN A 232 4.95 7.15 -15.83
N THR A 233 4.06 7.38 -14.86
CA THR A 233 4.14 6.74 -13.54
C THR A 233 3.94 5.23 -13.63
N LEU A 234 3.03 4.75 -14.48
CA LEU A 234 2.82 3.32 -14.74
C LEU A 234 4.04 2.67 -15.38
N ALA A 235 4.58 3.26 -16.45
CA ALA A 235 5.78 2.75 -17.12
C ALA A 235 6.98 2.68 -16.16
N PHE A 236 7.08 3.67 -15.27
CA PHE A 236 8.06 3.66 -14.21
C PHE A 236 7.83 2.52 -13.20
N PHE A 237 6.60 2.33 -12.72
CA PHE A 237 6.27 1.21 -11.82
C PHE A 237 6.55 -0.16 -12.46
N GLU A 238 6.25 -0.35 -13.74
CA GLU A 238 6.57 -1.58 -14.47
C GLU A 238 8.08 -1.84 -14.53
N LYS A 239 8.87 -0.79 -14.80
CA LYS A 239 10.35 -0.87 -14.79
C LYS A 239 10.88 -1.28 -13.40
N ILE A 240 10.25 -0.84 -12.32
CA ILE A 240 10.62 -1.19 -10.94
C ILE A 240 10.15 -2.61 -10.58
N GLU A 241 8.91 -2.97 -10.92
CA GLU A 241 8.34 -4.30 -10.64
C GLU A 241 9.16 -5.42 -11.31
N ALA A 242 9.75 -5.14 -12.48
CA ALA A 242 10.65 -6.07 -13.18
C ALA A 242 12.01 -6.30 -12.50
N ARG A 243 12.35 -5.57 -11.42
CA ARG A 243 13.63 -5.71 -10.70
C ARG A 243 13.49 -6.65 -9.50
N ARG A 244 14.62 -7.18 -9.03
CA ARG A 244 14.68 -7.99 -7.80
C ARG A 244 14.23 -7.15 -6.60
N GLY A 245 13.09 -7.51 -6.01
CA GLY A 245 12.45 -6.76 -4.92
C GLY A 245 11.18 -6.01 -5.37
N GLY A 246 10.99 -5.81 -6.67
CA GLY A 246 9.79 -5.21 -7.26
C GLY A 246 9.41 -3.85 -6.66
N LEU A 247 8.12 -3.55 -6.64
CA LEU A 247 7.56 -2.34 -6.04
C LEU A 247 7.76 -2.25 -4.52
N ASP A 248 8.17 -3.31 -3.83
CA ASP A 248 8.51 -3.23 -2.39
C ASP A 248 9.81 -2.44 -2.14
N MET A 249 10.62 -2.23 -3.18
CA MET A 249 11.77 -1.33 -3.14
C MET A 249 11.38 0.16 -3.14
N LEU A 250 10.12 0.51 -3.40
CA LEU A 250 9.66 1.89 -3.36
C LEU A 250 9.93 2.49 -1.97
N GLY A 251 10.75 3.53 -1.92
CA GLY A 251 11.13 4.21 -0.68
C GLY A 251 12.41 3.69 -0.01
N SER A 252 13.12 2.72 -0.60
CA SER A 252 14.34 2.13 -0.03
C SER A 252 15.63 2.98 -0.21
N GLY A 253 15.51 4.30 -0.14
CA GLY A 253 16.65 5.23 -0.23
C GLY A 253 17.41 5.19 -1.57
N ASP A 254 18.74 5.11 -1.51
CA ASP A 254 19.67 5.35 -2.63
C ASP A 254 19.50 4.39 -3.82
N ALA A 255 19.23 3.11 -3.56
CA ALA A 255 19.04 2.12 -4.63
C ALA A 255 17.83 2.43 -5.53
N TYR A 256 16.85 3.15 -5.01
CA TYR A 256 15.67 3.59 -5.73
C TYR A 256 15.86 4.95 -6.40
N PHE A 257 16.57 5.87 -5.74
CA PHE A 257 16.83 7.21 -6.26
C PHE A 257 17.41 7.17 -7.69
N ARG A 258 18.35 6.26 -7.97
CA ARG A 258 18.88 6.08 -9.34
C ARG A 258 17.79 5.78 -10.37
N PHE A 259 16.83 4.92 -10.06
CA PHE A 259 15.80 4.51 -11.01
C PHE A 259 14.79 5.62 -11.24
N LEU A 260 14.52 6.39 -10.19
CA LEU A 260 13.71 7.61 -10.29
C LEU A 260 14.38 8.61 -11.23
N VAL A 261 15.67 8.90 -11.05
CA VAL A 261 16.41 9.84 -11.92
C VAL A 261 16.52 9.31 -13.36
N GLU A 262 16.78 8.02 -13.56
CA GLU A 262 16.79 7.42 -14.90
C GLU A 262 15.45 7.55 -15.62
N SER A 263 14.34 7.46 -14.89
CA SER A 263 12.99 7.51 -15.45
C SER A 263 12.47 8.94 -15.59
N PHE A 264 12.95 9.85 -14.74
CA PHE A 264 12.63 11.27 -14.74
C PHE A 264 13.91 12.13 -14.69
N PRO A 265 14.75 12.18 -15.74
CA PRO A 265 16.03 12.90 -15.69
C PRO A 265 15.90 14.40 -15.40
N ARG A 266 14.80 15.00 -15.88
CA ARG A 266 14.47 16.41 -15.65
C ARG A 266 14.30 16.76 -14.17
N LEU A 267 14.15 15.76 -13.31
CA LEU A 267 14.04 15.92 -11.86
C LEU A 267 15.23 16.71 -11.31
N LEU A 268 16.44 16.47 -11.85
CA LEU A 268 17.65 17.17 -11.41
C LEU A 268 17.74 18.62 -11.92
N LEU A 269 16.88 19.03 -12.86
CA LEU A 269 16.80 20.39 -13.36
C LEU A 269 15.88 21.28 -12.51
N LEU A 270 15.12 20.69 -11.58
CA LEU A 270 14.22 21.44 -10.71
C LEU A 270 15.02 22.29 -9.71
N SER A 271 14.52 23.50 -9.45
CA SER A 271 15.03 24.37 -8.40
C SER A 271 14.51 23.91 -7.04
N VAL A 272 15.39 23.84 -6.04
CA VAL A 272 14.99 23.53 -4.67
C VAL A 272 14.03 24.61 -4.14
N GLU A 273 14.37 25.88 -4.35
CA GLU A 273 13.63 27.02 -3.77
C GLU A 273 12.31 27.29 -4.48
N SER A 274 12.27 27.22 -5.81
CA SER A 274 11.08 27.64 -6.58
C SER A 274 10.21 26.49 -7.07
N ASN A 275 10.69 25.23 -7.03
CA ASN A 275 9.89 24.07 -7.42
C ASN A 275 9.65 23.12 -6.24
N LEU A 276 10.69 22.60 -5.60
CA LEU A 276 10.54 21.50 -4.64
C LEU A 276 9.98 21.96 -3.29
N LYS A 277 10.57 22.99 -2.66
CA LYS A 277 10.12 23.53 -1.37
C LYS A 277 8.64 23.94 -1.39
N PRO A 278 8.13 24.69 -2.39
CA PRO A 278 6.72 25.06 -2.43
C PRO A 278 5.76 23.86 -2.48
N VAL A 279 6.14 22.76 -3.14
CA VAL A 279 5.34 21.53 -3.18
C VAL A 279 5.31 20.88 -1.80
N VAL A 280 6.47 20.76 -1.13
CA VAL A 280 6.58 20.21 0.23
C VAL A 280 5.76 21.02 1.22
N GLU A 281 5.97 22.34 1.27
CA GLU A 281 5.28 23.25 2.16
C GLU A 281 3.77 23.20 1.94
N PHE A 282 3.32 23.16 0.69
CA PHE A 282 1.89 23.03 0.38
C PHE A 282 1.30 21.70 0.87
N LEU A 283 1.99 20.58 0.66
CA LEU A 283 1.54 19.29 1.16
C LEU A 283 1.43 19.29 2.70
N GLU A 284 2.35 19.97 3.40
CA GLU A 284 2.26 20.19 4.85
C GLU A 284 1.03 21.04 5.22
N THR A 285 0.73 22.11 4.46
CA THR A 285 -0.43 22.97 4.72
C THR A 285 -1.77 22.23 4.63
N ILE A 286 -1.88 21.22 3.75
CA ILE A 286 -3.08 20.37 3.62
C ILE A 286 -3.05 19.15 4.57
N GLY A 287 -2.13 19.12 5.54
CA GLY A 287 -2.10 18.15 6.62
C GLY A 287 -1.36 16.84 6.31
N VAL A 288 -0.50 16.83 5.29
CA VAL A 288 0.44 15.71 5.08
C VAL A 288 1.64 15.90 6.01
N ASP A 289 1.97 14.87 6.77
CA ASP A 289 3.16 14.88 7.65
C ASP A 289 4.44 14.80 6.82
N ARG A 290 5.48 15.56 7.20
CA ARG A 290 6.74 15.70 6.45
C ARG A 290 7.38 14.35 6.14
N GLY A 291 7.39 13.44 7.10
CA GLY A 291 7.95 12.09 6.93
C GLY A 291 7.18 11.22 5.93
N ARG A 292 5.96 11.61 5.52
CA ARG A 292 5.12 10.87 4.56
C ARG A 292 4.97 11.55 3.21
N ILE A 293 5.56 12.73 3.01
CA ILE A 293 5.53 13.44 1.71
C ILE A 293 6.19 12.61 0.63
N GLY A 294 7.33 11.97 0.94
CA GLY A 294 7.99 11.03 0.05
C GLY A 294 7.04 9.96 -0.51
N ASN A 295 6.08 9.46 0.27
CA ASN A 295 5.11 8.47 -0.20
C ASN A 295 4.25 9.00 -1.35
N ILE A 296 3.89 10.28 -1.34
CA ILE A 296 3.09 10.91 -2.40
C ILE A 296 3.97 11.10 -3.63
N LEU A 297 5.16 11.70 -3.45
CA LEU A 297 6.06 12.03 -4.55
C LEU A 297 6.58 10.79 -5.28
N LEU A 298 6.84 9.70 -4.55
CA LEU A 298 7.28 8.43 -5.13
C LEU A 298 6.15 7.69 -5.85
N LEU A 299 4.91 7.87 -5.41
CA LEU A 299 3.73 7.25 -6.03
C LEU A 299 3.15 8.06 -7.20
N PHE A 300 3.52 9.33 -7.33
CA PHE A 300 3.17 10.19 -8.46
C PHE A 300 4.26 11.25 -8.71
N PRO A 301 5.43 10.85 -9.27
CA PRO A 301 6.54 11.76 -9.55
C PRO A 301 6.19 13.01 -10.38
N PRO A 302 5.24 12.97 -11.35
CA PRO A 302 4.83 14.13 -12.13
C PRO A 302 4.45 15.37 -11.31
N ILE A 303 3.98 15.20 -10.07
CA ILE A 303 3.63 16.33 -9.18
C ILE A 303 4.80 17.29 -8.96
N MET A 304 6.05 16.80 -8.95
CA MET A 304 7.24 17.65 -8.72
C MET A 304 7.52 18.60 -9.89
N PHE A 305 7.02 18.29 -11.08
CA PHE A 305 7.17 19.10 -12.29
C PHE A 305 6.03 20.11 -12.47
N SER A 306 4.99 20.03 -11.64
CA SER A 306 3.80 20.87 -11.75
C SER A 306 3.98 22.21 -11.03
N ASP A 307 3.46 23.28 -11.62
CA ASP A 307 3.38 24.57 -10.94
C ASP A 307 2.47 24.50 -9.70
N ILE A 308 2.85 25.19 -8.63
CA ILE A 308 2.15 25.14 -7.35
C ILE A 308 0.71 25.65 -7.46
N LYS A 309 0.43 26.63 -8.33
CA LYS A 309 -0.94 27.11 -8.56
C LYS A 309 -1.78 26.04 -9.25
N SER A 310 -1.17 25.24 -10.13
CA SER A 310 -1.83 24.11 -10.77
C SER A 310 -2.21 23.04 -9.74
N ILE A 311 -1.27 22.64 -8.87
CA ILE A 311 -1.52 21.65 -7.82
C ILE A 311 -2.63 22.15 -6.88
N ARG A 312 -2.57 23.41 -6.44
CA ARG A 312 -3.60 24.04 -5.61
C ARG A 312 -4.98 23.96 -6.26
N ARG A 313 -5.12 24.36 -7.53
CA ARG A 313 -6.41 24.27 -8.25
C ARG A 313 -6.98 22.86 -8.27
N LYS A 314 -6.13 21.86 -8.51
CA LYS A 314 -6.54 20.44 -8.54
C LYS A 314 -6.98 19.94 -7.16
N VAL A 315 -6.31 20.38 -6.08
CA VAL A 315 -6.72 20.09 -4.70
C VAL A 315 -8.05 20.78 -4.36
N PHE A 316 -8.20 22.06 -4.70
CA PHE A 316 -9.41 22.84 -4.44
C PHE A 316 -10.65 22.28 -5.15
N ALA A 317 -10.49 21.61 -6.30
CA ALA A 317 -11.60 20.91 -6.95
C ALA A 317 -12.26 19.83 -6.06
N PHE A 318 -11.54 19.29 -5.07
CA PHE A 318 -12.09 18.36 -4.08
C PHE A 318 -12.74 19.04 -2.86
N GLU A 319 -12.58 20.35 -2.70
CA GLU A 319 -13.29 21.09 -1.65
C GLU A 319 -14.75 21.38 -2.05
N GLU A 320 -15.03 21.55 -3.35
CA GLU A 320 -16.39 21.72 -3.89
C GLU A 320 -17.34 20.55 -3.56
N VAL A 321 -16.76 19.43 -3.13
CA VAL A 321 -17.45 18.18 -2.79
C VAL A 321 -17.37 17.85 -1.30
N GLY A 322 -17.06 18.87 -0.50
CA GLY A 322 -17.11 18.82 0.96
C GLY A 322 -16.00 17.99 1.59
N ALA A 323 -14.87 17.78 0.90
CA ALA A 323 -13.64 17.35 1.55
C ALA A 323 -12.94 18.56 2.16
N MET A 324 -12.48 18.45 3.40
CA MET A 324 -11.61 19.47 4.01
C MET A 324 -10.16 19.25 3.56
N ASP A 325 -9.30 20.25 3.65
CA ASP A 325 -7.87 20.18 3.27
C ASP A 325 -7.19 18.94 3.89
N LYS A 326 -7.41 18.74 5.20
CA LYS A 326 -6.88 17.59 5.96
C LYS A 326 -7.38 16.24 5.44
N ASP A 327 -8.54 16.19 4.82
CA ASP A 327 -9.05 14.98 4.19
C ASP A 327 -8.40 14.74 2.83
N VAL A 328 -8.14 15.79 2.05
CA VAL A 328 -7.41 15.68 0.78
C VAL A 328 -5.98 15.20 1.02
N GLY A 329 -5.28 15.72 2.03
CA GLY A 329 -3.95 15.22 2.42
C GLY A 329 -3.95 13.71 2.73
N LYS A 330 -4.98 13.21 3.44
CA LYS A 330 -5.15 11.76 3.71
C LYS A 330 -5.49 10.97 2.43
N MET A 331 -6.25 11.55 1.51
CA MET A 331 -6.57 10.93 0.23
C MET A 331 -5.31 10.81 -0.63
N LEU A 332 -4.49 11.86 -0.71
CA LEU A 332 -3.22 11.84 -1.44
C LEU A 332 -2.28 10.75 -0.92
N LEU A 333 -2.17 10.54 0.40
CA LEU A 333 -1.37 9.45 0.95
C LEU A 333 -1.82 8.05 0.50
N LYS A 334 -3.09 7.89 0.11
CA LYS A 334 -3.65 6.62 -0.38
C LYS A 334 -3.63 6.51 -1.90
N TYR A 335 -3.86 7.62 -2.61
CA TYR A 335 -4.06 7.65 -4.06
C TYR A 335 -3.64 9.03 -4.63
N PRO A 336 -2.34 9.30 -4.80
CA PRO A 336 -1.85 10.58 -5.32
C PRO A 336 -2.33 10.91 -6.74
N TRP A 337 -2.71 9.90 -7.53
CA TRP A 337 -3.23 10.06 -8.88
C TRP A 337 -4.54 10.88 -8.93
N ILE A 338 -5.19 11.19 -7.80
CA ILE A 338 -6.28 12.18 -7.78
C ILE A 338 -5.88 13.56 -8.35
N LEU A 339 -4.58 13.85 -8.44
CA LEU A 339 -4.05 15.07 -9.06
C LEU A 339 -3.77 14.93 -10.56
N SER A 340 -4.02 13.77 -11.17
CA SER A 340 -4.00 13.66 -12.63
C SER A 340 -5.26 14.29 -13.22
N THR A 341 -5.16 14.82 -14.42
CA THR A 341 -6.29 15.43 -15.13
C THR A 341 -7.36 14.40 -15.44
N SER A 342 -6.97 13.21 -15.92
CA SER A 342 -7.93 12.14 -16.27
C SER A 342 -8.69 11.62 -15.04
N ILE A 343 -8.04 11.51 -13.88
CA ILE A 343 -8.73 11.14 -12.63
C ILE A 343 -9.66 12.26 -12.14
N LEU A 344 -9.24 13.52 -12.27
CA LEU A 344 -10.05 14.68 -11.88
C LEU A 344 -11.30 14.83 -12.74
N GLU A 345 -11.21 14.48 -14.02
CA GLU A 345 -12.36 14.44 -14.93
C GLU A 345 -13.30 13.28 -14.58
N ASN A 346 -12.75 12.07 -14.37
CA ASN A 346 -13.53 10.90 -13.99
C ASN A 346 -14.21 11.06 -12.62
N TYR A 347 -13.71 11.94 -11.76
CA TYR A 347 -14.39 12.32 -10.53
C TYR A 347 -15.86 12.74 -10.76
N LYS A 348 -16.11 13.54 -11.81
CA LYS A 348 -17.46 13.99 -12.17
C LYS A 348 -18.34 12.83 -12.64
N GLU A 349 -17.79 11.94 -13.46
CA GLU A 349 -18.48 10.74 -13.93
C GLU A 349 -18.88 9.80 -12.78
N ILE A 350 -17.99 9.62 -11.80
CA ILE A 350 -18.29 8.81 -10.61
C ILE A 350 -19.41 9.43 -9.77
N LEU A 351 -19.45 10.75 -9.64
CA LEU A 351 -20.54 11.43 -8.95
C LEU A 351 -21.88 11.30 -9.68
N LEU A 352 -21.88 11.50 -11.00
CA LEU A 352 -23.06 11.32 -11.84
C LEU A 352 -23.59 9.90 -11.74
N PHE A 353 -22.71 8.90 -11.82
CA PHE A 353 -23.06 7.49 -11.63
C PHE A 353 -23.75 7.25 -10.28
N PHE A 354 -23.24 7.80 -9.18
CA PHE A 354 -23.89 7.63 -7.88
C PHE A 354 -25.23 8.38 -7.78
N ASP A 355 -25.38 9.52 -8.46
CA ASP A 355 -26.65 10.23 -8.54
C ASP A 355 -27.71 9.44 -9.33
N GLU A 356 -27.32 8.82 -10.46
CA GLU A 356 -28.16 7.91 -11.25
C GLU A 356 -28.63 6.70 -10.43
N GLU A 357 -27.73 6.14 -9.60
CA GLU A 357 -28.03 5.08 -8.62
C GLU A 357 -28.79 5.59 -7.37
N LYS A 358 -29.18 6.87 -7.36
CA LYS A 358 -29.93 7.56 -6.29
C LYS A 358 -29.26 7.44 -4.93
N VAL A 359 -27.92 7.40 -4.93
CA VAL A 359 -27.11 7.40 -3.72
C VAL A 359 -27.01 8.84 -3.21
N PRO A 360 -27.34 9.10 -1.93
CA PRO A 360 -27.20 10.45 -1.38
C PRO A 360 -25.75 10.95 -1.50
N LYS A 361 -25.55 12.15 -2.04
CA LYS A 361 -24.21 12.77 -2.26
C LYS A 361 -23.27 12.61 -1.06
N LEU A 362 -23.74 12.94 0.15
CA LEU A 362 -22.96 12.81 1.39
C LEU A 362 -22.38 11.39 1.63
N ARG A 363 -23.09 10.35 1.18
CA ARG A 363 -22.65 8.94 1.29
C ARG A 363 -21.60 8.61 0.23
N ALA A 364 -21.80 9.06 -1.00
CA ALA A 364 -20.81 8.94 -2.07
C ALA A 364 -19.51 9.68 -1.69
N ASP A 365 -19.61 10.91 -1.20
CA ASP A 365 -18.44 11.70 -0.78
C ASP A 365 -17.66 10.98 0.35
N ARG A 366 -18.38 10.40 1.32
CA ARG A 366 -17.75 9.60 2.39
C ARG A 366 -17.04 8.36 1.84
N ALA A 367 -17.66 7.66 0.87
CA ALA A 367 -17.07 6.49 0.22
C ALA A 367 -15.77 6.87 -0.51
N ILE A 368 -15.79 7.96 -1.29
CA ILE A 368 -14.63 8.48 -2.04
C ILE A 368 -13.51 8.93 -1.08
N ARG A 369 -13.82 9.68 -0.01
CA ARG A 369 -12.81 10.06 1.01
C ARG A 369 -12.20 8.83 1.69
N GLY A 370 -13.01 7.81 1.98
CA GLY A 370 -12.55 6.56 2.57
C GLY A 370 -11.61 5.77 1.65
N LEU A 371 -11.97 5.70 0.36
CA LEU A 371 -11.28 4.92 -0.67
C LEU A 371 -11.22 5.67 -2.00
N PRO A 372 -10.25 6.58 -2.18
CA PRO A 372 -10.12 7.40 -3.40
C PRO A 372 -9.80 6.59 -4.66
N HIS A 373 -9.47 5.30 -4.53
CA HIS A 373 -9.24 4.39 -5.66
C HIS A 373 -10.47 4.21 -6.55
N LEU A 374 -11.67 4.49 -6.02
CA LEU A 374 -12.90 4.55 -6.80
C LEU A 374 -12.79 5.52 -7.98
N LEU A 375 -11.99 6.58 -7.85
CA LEU A 375 -11.81 7.60 -8.89
C LEU A 375 -10.94 7.11 -10.06
N GLY A 376 -10.20 6.01 -9.90
CA GLY A 376 -9.53 5.34 -11.01
C GLY A 376 -10.40 4.30 -11.72
N CYS A 377 -11.61 4.06 -11.23
CA CYS A 377 -12.49 3.03 -11.80
C CYS A 377 -13.40 3.60 -12.88
N SER A 378 -13.68 2.82 -13.93
CA SER A 378 -14.77 3.13 -14.84
C SER A 378 -16.11 2.90 -14.14
N THR A 379 -17.12 3.69 -14.50
CA THR A 379 -18.50 3.50 -14.02
C THR A 379 -19.04 2.11 -14.40
N SER A 380 -18.69 1.60 -15.59
CA SER A 380 -19.03 0.25 -16.03
C SER A 380 -18.49 -0.85 -15.10
N LYS A 381 -17.26 -0.71 -14.60
CA LYS A 381 -16.67 -1.66 -13.65
C LYS A 381 -17.37 -1.64 -12.30
N LEU A 382 -17.70 -0.45 -11.79
CA LEU A 382 -18.43 -0.29 -10.52
C LEU A 382 -19.86 -0.81 -10.63
N LYS A 383 -20.52 -0.58 -11.77
CA LYS A 383 -21.89 -1.00 -12.06
C LYS A 383 -22.09 -2.50 -11.88
N LEU A 384 -21.11 -3.32 -12.27
CA LEU A 384 -21.16 -4.78 -12.08
C LEU A 384 -21.44 -5.16 -10.62
N MET A 385 -20.78 -4.51 -9.66
CA MET A 385 -21.04 -4.80 -8.23
C MET A 385 -22.35 -4.17 -7.74
N VAL A 386 -22.70 -2.97 -8.22
CA VAL A 386 -23.95 -2.30 -7.84
C VAL A 386 -25.18 -3.11 -8.28
N GLU A 387 -25.13 -3.73 -9.46
CA GLU A 387 -26.21 -4.61 -9.94
C GLU A 387 -26.40 -5.82 -9.02
N GLN A 388 -25.31 -6.50 -8.63
CA GLN A 388 -25.38 -7.63 -7.68
C GLN A 388 -25.94 -7.22 -6.32
N ILE A 389 -25.54 -6.06 -5.80
CA ILE A 389 -26.11 -5.51 -4.57
C ILE A 389 -27.61 -5.18 -4.75
N GLY A 390 -28.00 -4.74 -5.95
CA GLY A 390 -29.38 -4.43 -6.32
C GLY A 390 -30.31 -5.63 -6.40
N GLU A 391 -29.79 -6.83 -6.71
CA GLU A 391 -30.50 -8.12 -6.69
C GLU A 391 -30.96 -8.47 -5.26
N LEU A 392 -30.16 -8.12 -4.25
CA LEU A 392 -30.48 -8.27 -2.82
C LEU A 392 -31.44 -7.17 -2.28
N ARG A 393 -32.13 -6.44 -3.16
CA ARG A 393 -33.04 -5.32 -2.82
C ARG A 393 -32.36 -4.18 -2.05
N VAL A 394 -31.04 -4.01 -2.21
CA VAL A 394 -30.25 -2.92 -1.62
C VAL A 394 -29.96 -1.87 -2.69
N ARG A 395 -30.74 -0.78 -2.71
CA ARG A 395 -30.61 0.32 -3.70
C ARG A 395 -30.69 1.70 -3.02
N ASN A 396 -30.42 2.76 -3.77
CA ASN A 396 -30.61 4.15 -3.35
C ASN A 396 -29.92 4.45 -1.99
N LYS A 397 -30.68 4.95 -1.00
CA LYS A 397 -30.21 5.20 0.38
C LYS A 397 -29.60 3.97 1.07
N LYS A 398 -30.04 2.74 0.76
CA LYS A 398 -29.44 1.52 1.35
C LYS A 398 -28.08 1.23 0.72
N LEU A 399 -27.96 1.35 -0.61
CA LEU A 399 -26.68 1.27 -1.31
C LEU A 399 -25.69 2.31 -0.78
N GLY A 400 -26.14 3.56 -0.63
CA GLY A 400 -25.36 4.63 0.00
C GLY A 400 -24.87 4.29 1.41
N GLN A 401 -25.66 3.59 2.22
CA GLN A 401 -25.20 3.13 3.54
C GLN A 401 -24.10 2.08 3.46
N VAL A 402 -24.23 1.13 2.54
CA VAL A 402 -23.24 0.06 2.31
C VAL A 402 -21.91 0.66 1.88
N ILE A 403 -21.89 1.46 0.80
CA ILE A 403 -20.64 1.97 0.23
C ILE A 403 -19.97 3.02 1.14
N ALA A 404 -20.75 3.75 1.94
CA ALA A 404 -20.19 4.71 2.90
C ALA A 404 -19.53 4.04 4.11
N LYS A 405 -19.92 2.80 4.45
CA LYS A 405 -19.28 1.98 5.49
C LYS A 405 -18.12 1.17 4.92
N SER A 406 -18.30 0.58 3.73
CA SER A 406 -17.38 -0.38 3.12
C SER A 406 -17.22 -0.12 1.61
N PRO A 407 -16.57 1.00 1.21
CA PRO A 407 -16.42 1.37 -0.20
C PRO A 407 -15.62 0.34 -1.02
N GLN A 408 -14.76 -0.44 -0.36
CA GLN A 408 -13.95 -1.48 -0.99
C GLN A 408 -14.78 -2.60 -1.61
N MET A 409 -16.04 -2.75 -1.21
CA MET A 409 -16.94 -3.72 -1.84
C MET A 409 -17.12 -3.48 -3.33
N LEU A 410 -17.20 -2.21 -3.75
CA LEU A 410 -17.34 -1.86 -5.17
C LEU A 410 -16.12 -2.27 -6.01
N LEU A 411 -14.98 -2.54 -5.37
CA LEU A 411 -13.73 -2.92 -6.03
C LEU A 411 -13.47 -4.44 -6.00
N ARG A 412 -14.36 -5.21 -5.38
CA ARG A 412 -14.30 -6.68 -5.33
C ARG A 412 -14.76 -7.28 -6.65
N LYS A 413 -14.39 -8.55 -6.87
CA LYS A 413 -14.96 -9.35 -7.95
C LYS A 413 -16.40 -9.73 -7.58
N PRO A 414 -17.39 -9.57 -8.48
CA PRO A 414 -18.77 -10.01 -8.25
C PRO A 414 -18.87 -11.46 -7.76
N GLN A 415 -18.06 -12.37 -8.30
CA GLN A 415 -18.06 -13.77 -7.91
C GLN A 415 -17.72 -13.98 -6.41
N GLU A 416 -16.71 -13.28 -5.89
CA GLU A 416 -16.32 -13.39 -4.48
C GLU A 416 -17.44 -12.89 -3.54
N PHE A 417 -18.23 -11.90 -4.01
CA PHE A 417 -19.40 -11.41 -3.29
C PHE A 417 -20.53 -12.44 -3.31
N LEU A 418 -20.81 -13.03 -4.48
CA LEU A 418 -21.84 -14.05 -4.67
C LEU A 418 -21.56 -15.34 -3.88
N GLU A 419 -20.29 -15.73 -3.71
CA GLU A 419 -19.94 -16.88 -2.86
C GLU A 419 -20.36 -16.65 -1.39
N VAL A 420 -20.26 -15.42 -0.89
CA VAL A 420 -20.73 -15.09 0.48
C VAL A 420 -22.27 -15.06 0.52
N VAL A 421 -22.92 -14.60 -0.55
CA VAL A 421 -24.39 -14.67 -0.67
C VAL A 421 -24.85 -16.12 -0.62
N SER A 422 -24.27 -17.00 -1.44
CA SER A 422 -24.59 -18.43 -1.48
C SER A 422 -24.36 -19.11 -0.13
N LEU A 423 -23.28 -18.78 0.59
CA LEU A 423 -23.07 -19.29 1.95
C LEU A 423 -24.20 -18.89 2.91
N LEU A 424 -24.73 -17.66 2.81
CA LEU A 424 -25.85 -17.24 3.64
C LEU A 424 -27.15 -17.92 3.21
N GLU A 425 -27.36 -18.10 1.91
CA GLU A 425 -28.50 -18.87 1.39
C GLU A 425 -28.48 -20.33 1.88
N ASP A 426 -27.31 -20.97 1.87
CA ASP A 426 -27.11 -22.33 2.40
C ASP A 426 -27.38 -22.42 3.91
N LEU A 427 -27.18 -21.32 4.64
CA LEU A 427 -27.57 -21.20 6.05
C LEU A 427 -29.06 -20.97 6.23
N GLY A 428 -29.83 -20.74 5.16
CA GLY A 428 -31.28 -20.55 5.20
C GLY A 428 -31.74 -19.09 5.19
N PHE A 429 -30.90 -18.17 4.73
CA PHE A 429 -31.30 -16.78 4.51
C PHE A 429 -31.92 -16.59 3.13
N ASP A 430 -33.02 -15.83 3.06
CA ASP A 430 -33.53 -15.35 1.78
C ASP A 430 -32.79 -14.08 1.32
N ASN A 431 -32.95 -13.72 0.05
CA ASN A 431 -32.32 -12.55 -0.54
C ASN A 431 -32.60 -11.23 0.21
N GLU A 432 -33.77 -11.10 0.84
CA GLU A 432 -34.11 -9.89 1.55
C GLU A 432 -33.37 -9.80 2.89
N ASP A 433 -33.27 -10.92 3.61
CA ASP A 433 -32.51 -11.01 4.84
C ASP A 433 -31.00 -10.87 4.61
N VAL A 434 -30.47 -11.45 3.53
CA VAL A 434 -29.09 -11.18 3.08
C VAL A 434 -28.89 -9.69 2.82
N GLY A 435 -29.84 -9.03 2.14
CA GLY A 435 -29.81 -7.59 1.92
C GLY A 435 -29.82 -6.76 3.22
N LYS A 436 -30.60 -7.17 4.24
CA LYS A 436 -30.60 -6.53 5.57
C LYS A 436 -29.25 -6.70 6.28
N ILE A 437 -28.67 -7.90 6.20
CA ILE A 437 -27.34 -8.20 6.74
C ILE A 437 -26.29 -7.32 6.06
N LEU A 438 -26.32 -7.21 4.73
CA LEU A 438 -25.41 -6.38 3.93
C LEU A 438 -25.43 -4.91 4.35
N VAL A 439 -26.62 -4.31 4.53
CA VAL A 439 -26.74 -2.91 4.97
C VAL A 439 -26.17 -2.71 6.38
N ARG A 440 -26.32 -3.71 7.24
CA ARG A 440 -25.89 -3.64 8.64
C ARG A 440 -24.38 -3.85 8.78
N CYS A 441 -23.85 -4.91 8.19
CA CYS A 441 -22.46 -5.35 8.25
C CYS A 441 -21.91 -5.68 6.85
N PRO A 442 -21.64 -4.67 6.01
CA PRO A 442 -21.12 -4.88 4.68
C PRO A 442 -19.72 -5.50 4.64
N GLU A 443 -18.94 -5.33 5.71
CA GLU A 443 -17.61 -5.92 5.86
C GLU A 443 -17.63 -7.46 5.82
N LEU A 444 -18.77 -8.07 6.18
CA LEU A 444 -19.01 -9.52 6.07
C LEU A 444 -18.75 -10.03 4.65
N PHE A 445 -19.26 -9.30 3.65
CA PHE A 445 -19.15 -9.64 2.23
C PHE A 445 -17.76 -9.35 1.66
N ALA A 446 -16.87 -8.78 2.46
CA ALA A 446 -15.45 -8.66 2.17
C ALA A 446 -14.60 -9.62 3.01
N ALA A 447 -15.18 -10.56 3.76
CA ALA A 447 -14.43 -11.55 4.53
C ALA A 447 -14.11 -12.79 3.70
N SER A 448 -13.11 -13.57 4.13
CA SER A 448 -12.81 -14.87 3.52
C SER A 448 -13.74 -15.94 4.07
N ILE A 449 -14.38 -16.72 3.20
CA ILE A 449 -15.26 -17.82 3.60
C ILE A 449 -14.49 -18.85 4.43
N GLU A 450 -13.42 -19.42 3.85
CA GLU A 450 -12.64 -20.49 4.50
C GLU A 450 -11.89 -20.02 5.75
N LYS A 451 -11.22 -18.86 5.66
CA LYS A 451 -10.33 -18.41 6.74
C LYS A 451 -11.09 -17.71 7.87
N THR A 452 -12.27 -17.17 7.60
CA THR A 452 -13.00 -16.32 8.54
C THR A 452 -14.40 -16.85 8.82
N LEU A 453 -15.29 -16.91 7.82
CA LEU A 453 -16.71 -17.15 8.06
C LEU A 453 -17.01 -18.56 8.59
N LYS A 454 -16.41 -19.60 8.00
CA LYS A 454 -16.61 -20.98 8.47
C LYS A 454 -16.18 -21.17 9.93
N LYS A 455 -15.00 -20.65 10.30
CA LYS A 455 -14.52 -20.69 11.70
C LYS A 455 -15.48 -20.03 12.69
N LYS A 456 -16.22 -19.01 12.25
CA LYS A 456 -17.21 -18.31 13.10
C LYS A 456 -18.49 -19.11 13.27
N VAL A 457 -18.92 -19.78 12.20
CA VAL A 457 -20.04 -20.71 12.26
C VAL A 457 -19.69 -21.92 13.15
N GLU A 458 -18.50 -22.49 12.96
CA GLU A 458 -17.97 -23.57 13.80
C GLU A 458 -17.85 -23.16 15.27
N PHE A 459 -17.42 -21.92 15.55
CA PHE A 459 -17.40 -21.39 16.90
C PHE A 459 -18.80 -21.37 17.54
N LEU A 460 -19.82 -20.89 16.82
CA LEU A 460 -21.20 -20.90 17.32
C LEU A 460 -21.71 -22.33 17.61
N ASN A 461 -21.39 -23.27 16.71
CA ASN A 461 -21.68 -24.68 16.93
C ASN A 461 -20.96 -25.22 18.17
N SER A 462 -19.68 -24.87 18.37
CA SER A 462 -18.89 -25.31 19.51
C SER A 462 -19.47 -24.85 20.85
N ILE A 463 -20.09 -23.66 20.89
CA ILE A 463 -20.72 -23.13 22.11
C ILE A 463 -22.17 -23.61 22.30
N GLY A 464 -22.69 -24.47 21.41
CA GLY A 464 -24.01 -25.09 21.56
C GLY A 464 -25.15 -24.38 20.83
N VAL A 465 -24.88 -23.47 19.90
CA VAL A 465 -25.89 -22.95 18.98
C VAL A 465 -26.01 -23.92 17.81
N SER A 466 -27.15 -24.59 17.65
CA SER A 466 -27.39 -25.51 16.54
C SER A 466 -27.56 -24.79 15.19
N ASN A 467 -27.36 -25.52 14.09
CA ASN A 467 -27.53 -24.99 12.73
C ASN A 467 -28.92 -24.35 12.52
N ASP A 468 -29.99 -24.95 13.05
CA ASP A 468 -31.37 -24.41 12.98
C ASP A 468 -31.54 -23.06 13.70
N HIS A 469 -30.60 -22.69 14.58
CA HIS A 469 -30.63 -21.45 15.33
C HIS A 469 -29.63 -20.40 14.80
N LEU A 470 -28.70 -20.80 13.94
CA LEU A 470 -27.71 -19.89 13.34
C LEU A 470 -28.37 -18.72 12.60
N PRO A 471 -29.39 -18.91 11.73
CA PRO A 471 -29.95 -17.80 10.97
C PRO A 471 -30.52 -16.72 11.88
N ARG A 472 -31.21 -17.15 12.94
CA ARG A 472 -31.77 -16.24 13.93
C ARG A 472 -30.71 -15.46 14.69
N VAL A 473 -29.59 -16.10 15.03
CA VAL A 473 -28.48 -15.46 15.77
C VAL A 473 -27.76 -14.46 14.87
N ILE A 474 -27.42 -14.88 13.64
CA ILE A 474 -26.74 -14.05 12.65
C ILE A 474 -27.61 -12.85 12.26
N ASN A 475 -28.92 -13.02 12.01
CA ASN A 475 -29.81 -11.90 11.66
C ASN A 475 -29.87 -10.83 12.78
N LYS A 476 -29.91 -11.28 14.03
CA LYS A 476 -29.97 -10.37 15.20
C LYS A 476 -28.65 -9.62 15.42
N TYR A 477 -27.51 -10.24 15.13
CA TYR A 477 -26.20 -9.65 15.42
C TYR A 477 -25.12 -10.09 14.42
N PRO A 478 -25.19 -9.70 13.13
CA PRO A 478 -24.23 -10.15 12.13
C PRO A 478 -22.79 -9.69 12.42
N GLU A 479 -22.61 -8.66 13.24
CA GLU A 479 -21.30 -8.10 13.59
C GLU A 479 -20.36 -9.09 14.31
N PHE A 480 -20.87 -10.19 14.88
CA PHE A 480 -19.99 -11.22 15.46
C PHE A 480 -19.13 -11.93 14.40
N LEU A 481 -19.63 -12.03 13.15
CA LEU A 481 -18.95 -12.72 12.05
C LEU A 481 -17.65 -12.01 11.63
N VAL A 482 -17.53 -10.72 11.93
CA VAL A 482 -16.33 -9.91 11.67
C VAL A 482 -15.50 -9.63 12.93
N SER A 483 -15.90 -10.16 14.09
CA SER A 483 -15.12 -10.06 15.34
C SER A 483 -13.95 -11.05 15.34
N ASP A 484 -13.05 -11.01 16.32
CA ASP A 484 -11.95 -11.99 16.47
C ASP A 484 -12.35 -13.12 17.44
N VAL A 485 -12.19 -14.40 17.06
CA VAL A 485 -12.66 -15.51 17.93
C VAL A 485 -11.83 -15.54 19.21
N ASP A 486 -10.52 -15.60 19.06
CA ASP A 486 -9.57 -15.90 20.12
C ASP A 486 -9.39 -14.72 21.08
N ARG A 487 -9.40 -13.50 20.55
CA ARG A 487 -9.18 -12.29 21.33
C ARG A 487 -10.45 -11.69 21.92
N THR A 488 -11.63 -12.01 21.37
CA THR A 488 -12.89 -11.37 21.82
C THR A 488 -13.96 -12.34 22.25
N LEU A 489 -14.29 -13.34 21.44
CA LEU A 489 -15.44 -14.20 21.71
C LEU A 489 -15.12 -15.27 22.77
N LEU A 490 -13.98 -15.96 22.63
CA LEU A 490 -13.56 -16.98 23.60
C LEU A 490 -13.40 -16.42 25.02
N PRO A 491 -12.69 -15.29 25.25
CA PRO A 491 -12.59 -14.72 26.59
C PRO A 491 -13.94 -14.38 27.22
N ARG A 492 -14.90 -13.89 26.42
CA ARG A 492 -16.27 -13.61 26.89
C ARG A 492 -16.98 -14.89 27.34
N MET A 493 -16.80 -15.99 26.60
CA MET A 493 -17.39 -17.28 26.95
C MET A 493 -16.73 -17.88 28.19
N SER A 494 -15.40 -17.85 28.28
CA SER A 494 -14.67 -18.32 29.46
C SER A 494 -15.10 -17.58 30.71
N TYR A 495 -15.19 -16.25 30.66
CA TYR A 495 -15.67 -15.45 31.78
C TYR A 495 -17.09 -15.83 32.25
N LEU A 496 -18.03 -16.02 31.33
CA LEU A 496 -19.39 -16.43 31.68
C LEU A 496 -19.43 -17.87 32.24
N MET A 497 -18.52 -18.75 31.84
CA MET A 497 -18.42 -20.08 32.44
C MET A 497 -17.78 -20.02 33.83
N GLU A 498 -16.74 -19.21 34.01
CA GLU A 498 -16.05 -18.99 35.29
C GLU A 498 -16.99 -18.42 36.36
N ILE A 499 -17.95 -17.56 35.99
CA ILE A 499 -18.95 -17.04 36.93
C ILE A 499 -20.01 -18.09 37.32
N GLY A 500 -20.04 -19.25 36.66
CA GLY A 500 -20.92 -20.37 36.99
C GLY A 500 -22.07 -20.64 36.01
N LEU A 501 -22.12 -19.98 34.85
CA LEU A 501 -23.11 -20.32 33.81
C LEU A 501 -22.64 -21.53 33.01
N SER A 502 -23.53 -22.49 32.76
CA SER A 502 -23.19 -23.61 31.91
C SER A 502 -23.12 -23.18 30.44
N ARG A 503 -22.41 -23.96 29.61
CA ARG A 503 -22.41 -23.75 28.15
C ARG A 503 -23.84 -23.73 27.57
N ARG A 504 -24.75 -24.53 28.11
CA ARG A 504 -26.16 -24.56 27.70
C ARG A 504 -26.89 -23.26 28.03
N ASP A 505 -26.66 -22.71 29.22
CA ASP A 505 -27.23 -21.42 29.62
C ASP A 505 -26.77 -20.31 28.69
N ILE A 506 -25.46 -20.25 28.41
CA ILE A 506 -24.87 -19.24 27.53
C ILE A 506 -25.45 -19.37 26.10
N ALA A 507 -25.53 -20.58 25.56
CA ALA A 507 -26.14 -20.82 24.24
C ALA A 507 -27.61 -20.36 24.20
N PHE A 508 -28.37 -20.67 25.25
CA PHE A 508 -29.76 -20.23 25.39
C PHE A 508 -29.86 -18.71 25.41
N MET A 509 -28.99 -18.04 26.19
CA MET A 509 -28.92 -16.59 26.27
C MET A 509 -28.61 -15.95 24.92
N ILE A 510 -27.62 -16.46 24.17
CA ILE A 510 -27.22 -15.96 22.84
C ILE A 510 -28.36 -16.09 21.83
N ARG A 511 -29.10 -17.21 21.85
CA ARG A 511 -30.25 -17.41 20.95
C ARG A 511 -31.39 -16.43 21.24
N ARG A 512 -31.63 -16.15 22.53
CA ARG A 512 -32.65 -15.18 22.96
C ARG A 512 -32.21 -13.75 22.66
N PHE A 513 -30.95 -13.41 22.92
CA PHE A 513 -30.37 -12.08 22.80
C PHE A 513 -28.93 -12.13 22.25
N SER A 514 -28.80 -12.19 20.93
CA SER A 514 -27.51 -12.35 20.24
C SER A 514 -26.50 -11.21 20.43
N PRO A 515 -26.91 -9.93 20.63
CA PRO A 515 -25.97 -8.86 20.95
C PRO A 515 -25.14 -9.08 22.23
N LEU A 516 -25.51 -10.06 23.07
CA LEU A 516 -24.70 -10.53 24.19
C LEU A 516 -23.24 -10.79 23.78
N LEU A 517 -23.02 -11.34 22.58
CA LEU A 517 -21.69 -11.64 22.04
C LEU A 517 -20.81 -10.40 21.86
N GLY A 518 -21.39 -9.20 21.82
CA GLY A 518 -20.69 -7.93 21.63
C GLY A 518 -20.28 -7.23 22.93
N TYR A 519 -20.78 -7.65 24.09
CA TYR A 519 -20.56 -6.92 25.34
C TYR A 519 -19.17 -7.16 25.95
N SER A 520 -18.60 -6.09 26.50
CA SER A 520 -17.30 -6.13 27.17
C SER A 520 -17.42 -6.77 28.55
N ILE A 521 -16.43 -7.59 28.91
CA ILE A 521 -16.34 -8.20 30.24
C ILE A 521 -16.26 -7.09 31.31
N GLY A 522 -15.20 -6.29 31.31
CA GLY A 522 -14.98 -5.28 32.35
C GLY A 522 -15.96 -4.11 32.34
N LYS A 523 -16.53 -3.73 31.18
CA LYS A 523 -17.46 -2.59 31.11
C LYS A 523 -18.94 -2.96 31.29
N VAL A 524 -19.32 -4.21 31.02
CA VAL A 524 -20.74 -4.62 30.99
C VAL A 524 -20.99 -5.84 31.84
N PHE A 525 -20.33 -6.97 31.58
CA PHE A 525 -20.66 -8.20 32.30
C PHE A 525 -20.31 -8.11 33.77
N GLN A 526 -19.07 -7.79 34.10
CA GLN A 526 -18.57 -7.76 35.47
C GLN A 526 -19.35 -6.80 36.38
N PRO A 527 -19.50 -5.50 36.08
CA PRO A 527 -20.20 -4.58 36.99
C PRO A 527 -21.69 -4.90 37.14
N LYS A 528 -22.33 -5.48 36.12
CA LYS A 528 -23.76 -5.81 36.17
C LYS A 528 -24.03 -7.14 36.87
N LEU A 529 -23.14 -8.13 36.72
CA LEU A 529 -23.22 -9.38 37.46
C LEU A 529 -22.87 -9.17 38.94
N ASP A 530 -21.86 -8.36 39.23
CA ASP A 530 -21.53 -7.95 40.60
C ASP A 530 -22.73 -7.29 41.30
N PHE A 531 -23.37 -6.33 40.64
CA PHE A 531 -24.57 -5.70 41.19
C PHE A 531 -25.73 -6.69 41.39
N LEU A 532 -25.96 -7.59 40.43
CA LEU A 532 -27.02 -8.60 40.51
C LEU A 532 -26.82 -9.54 41.71
N LEU A 533 -25.60 -10.07 41.86
CA LEU A 533 -25.29 -11.09 42.85
C LEU A 533 -25.09 -10.48 44.25
N ASN A 534 -24.30 -9.40 44.34
CA ASN A 534 -23.85 -8.87 45.63
C ASN A 534 -24.75 -7.76 46.18
N THR A 535 -25.51 -7.06 45.33
CA THR A 535 -26.39 -5.96 45.78
C THR A 535 -27.87 -6.31 45.70
N MET A 536 -28.30 -6.95 44.61
CA MET A 536 -29.69 -7.36 44.43
C MET A 536 -30.01 -8.72 45.06
N ASP A 537 -28.99 -9.50 45.42
CA ASP A 537 -29.12 -10.86 45.96
C ASP A 537 -29.97 -11.78 45.06
N LYS A 538 -29.80 -11.64 43.73
CA LYS A 538 -30.53 -12.42 42.73
C LYS A 538 -29.65 -13.50 42.12
N PRO A 539 -30.17 -14.72 41.87
CA PRO A 539 -29.38 -15.82 41.31
C PRO A 539 -29.04 -15.57 39.83
N LEU A 540 -27.96 -16.21 39.35
CA LEU A 540 -27.56 -16.17 37.93
C LEU A 540 -28.68 -16.62 36.97
N LYS A 541 -29.60 -17.46 37.42
CA LYS A 541 -30.76 -17.89 36.61
C LYS A 541 -31.57 -16.71 36.06
N GLU A 542 -31.66 -15.60 36.81
CA GLU A 542 -32.37 -14.39 36.36
C GLU A 542 -31.81 -13.82 35.05
N VAL A 543 -30.47 -13.86 34.85
CA VAL A 543 -29.87 -13.39 33.60
C VAL A 543 -29.95 -14.41 32.47
N VAL A 544 -30.13 -15.69 32.79
CA VAL A 544 -30.42 -16.74 31.80
C VAL A 544 -31.83 -16.55 31.25
N ASP A 545 -32.81 -16.34 32.14
CA ASP A 545 -34.21 -16.13 31.80
C ASP A 545 -34.44 -14.78 31.11
N TYR A 546 -33.69 -13.74 31.49
CA TYR A 546 -33.76 -12.41 30.89
C TYR A 546 -32.40 -11.80 30.49
N PRO A 547 -31.76 -12.30 29.42
CA PRO A 547 -30.40 -11.87 29.03
C PRO A 547 -30.32 -10.41 28.55
N ARG A 548 -31.47 -9.82 28.21
CA ARG A 548 -31.59 -8.40 27.86
C ARG A 548 -31.18 -7.49 29.02
N TYR A 549 -31.10 -8.00 30.26
CA TYR A 549 -30.49 -7.32 31.41
C TYR A 549 -29.19 -6.57 31.04
N PHE A 550 -28.29 -7.22 30.31
CA PHE A 550 -27.01 -6.62 29.92
C PHE A 550 -27.10 -5.43 28.97
N SER A 551 -28.26 -5.19 28.34
CA SER A 551 -28.48 -4.04 27.46
C SER A 551 -28.86 -2.75 28.19
N PHE A 552 -29.39 -2.83 29.42
CA PHE A 552 -29.84 -1.66 30.16
C PHE A 552 -28.68 -0.97 30.88
N SER A 553 -28.75 0.36 31.02
CA SER A 553 -27.74 1.11 31.77
C SER A 553 -27.80 0.75 33.25
N LEU A 554 -26.62 0.43 33.84
CA LEU A 554 -26.51 0.12 35.26
C LEU A 554 -26.93 1.33 36.11
N GLU A 555 -26.37 2.50 35.83
CA GLU A 555 -26.61 3.72 36.61
C GLU A 555 -27.97 4.37 36.31
N LYS A 556 -28.43 4.35 35.06
CA LYS A 556 -29.64 5.11 34.67
C LYS A 556 -30.94 4.32 34.78
N LYS A 557 -30.90 2.98 34.75
CA LYS A 557 -32.11 2.16 34.75
C LYS A 557 -32.11 1.07 35.81
N ILE A 558 -31.04 0.27 35.90
CA ILE A 558 -31.00 -0.89 36.80
C ILE A 558 -31.00 -0.45 38.26
N LYS A 559 -30.01 0.36 38.68
CA LYS A 559 -29.90 0.84 40.06
C LYS A 559 -31.14 1.64 40.51
N PRO A 560 -31.63 2.65 39.77
CA PRO A 560 -32.78 3.44 40.23
C PRO A 560 -34.03 2.59 40.45
N ARG A 561 -34.35 1.68 39.53
CA ARG A 561 -35.52 0.80 39.66
C ARG A 561 -35.37 -0.19 40.81
N PHE A 562 -34.19 -0.77 40.98
CA PHE A 562 -33.92 -1.64 42.13
C PHE A 562 -34.12 -0.92 43.46
N TRP A 563 -33.58 0.29 43.63
CA TRP A 563 -33.71 1.03 44.90
C TRP A 563 -35.15 1.46 45.19
N VAL A 564 -35.92 1.82 44.16
CA VAL A 564 -37.36 2.10 44.28
C VAL A 564 -38.13 0.90 44.81
N LEU A 565 -37.87 -0.29 44.26
CA LEU A 565 -38.53 -1.54 44.65
C LEU A 565 -38.08 -2.00 46.05
N LYS A 566 -36.78 -1.93 46.34
CA LYS A 566 -36.22 -2.27 47.64
C LYS A 566 -36.79 -1.38 48.75
N GLY A 567 -36.93 -0.08 48.51
CA GLY A 567 -37.56 0.85 49.46
C GLY A 567 -39.05 0.59 49.69
N ARG A 568 -39.72 -0.10 48.77
CA ARG A 568 -41.13 -0.52 48.87
C ARG A 568 -41.29 -1.98 49.29
N ASN A 569 -40.19 -2.69 49.57
CA ASN A 569 -40.15 -4.11 49.89
C ASN A 569 -40.86 -5.00 48.83
N VAL A 570 -40.72 -4.63 47.55
CA VAL A 570 -41.27 -5.40 46.42
C VAL A 570 -40.15 -6.22 45.79
N ASP A 571 -40.35 -7.54 45.73
CA ASP A 571 -39.50 -8.42 44.93
C ASP A 571 -40.19 -8.77 43.60
N CYS A 572 -39.42 -8.77 42.51
CA CYS A 572 -39.91 -9.13 41.18
C CYS A 572 -38.78 -9.65 40.28
N SER A 573 -39.14 -10.21 39.12
CA SER A 573 -38.17 -10.70 38.14
C SER A 573 -37.43 -9.55 37.44
N LEU A 574 -36.24 -9.82 36.90
CA LEU A 574 -35.53 -8.82 36.05
C LEU A 574 -36.37 -8.37 34.86
N LYS A 575 -37.20 -9.27 34.31
CA LYS A 575 -38.08 -8.97 33.19
C LYS A 575 -39.15 -7.95 33.59
N ASP A 576 -39.78 -8.13 34.74
CA ASP A 576 -40.82 -7.21 35.24
C ASP A 576 -40.22 -5.86 35.64
N MET A 577 -39.05 -5.88 36.28
CA MET A 577 -38.35 -4.67 36.67
C MET A 577 -37.89 -3.84 35.46
N LEU A 578 -37.35 -4.46 34.40
CA LEU A 578 -36.62 -3.74 33.34
C LEU A 578 -37.27 -3.77 31.97
N GLY A 579 -38.17 -4.73 31.72
CA GLY A 579 -38.88 -4.88 30.44
C GLY A 579 -39.90 -3.78 30.19
N LYS A 580 -40.44 -3.19 31.25
CA LYS A 580 -41.44 -2.11 31.20
C LYS A 580 -40.81 -0.76 30.86
N ASN A 581 -41.58 0.12 30.21
CA ASN A 581 -41.20 1.53 30.07
C ASN A 581 -41.29 2.25 31.43
N ASP A 582 -41.03 3.56 31.49
CA ASP A 582 -40.98 4.27 32.77
C ASP A 582 -42.38 4.48 33.38
N ASP A 583 -43.39 4.76 32.54
CA ASP A 583 -44.78 4.95 32.97
C ASP A 583 -45.39 3.63 33.47
N GLU A 584 -45.24 2.54 32.71
CA GLU A 584 -45.68 1.20 33.12
C GLU A 584 -45.05 0.76 34.44
N PHE A 585 -43.76 1.06 34.62
CA PHE A 585 -43.08 0.76 35.87
C PHE A 585 -43.60 1.61 37.03
N ALA A 586 -43.86 2.91 36.80
CA ALA A 586 -44.40 3.80 37.81
C ALA A 586 -45.83 3.43 38.22
N THR A 587 -46.70 3.13 37.26
CA THR A 587 -48.08 2.73 37.55
C THR A 587 -48.12 1.43 38.33
N GLU A 588 -47.31 0.44 37.97
CA GLU A 588 -47.35 -0.88 38.61
C GLU A 588 -46.67 -0.91 39.98
N PHE A 589 -45.54 -0.21 40.14
CA PHE A 589 -44.71 -0.32 41.35
C PHE A 589 -44.67 0.95 42.20
N MET A 590 -45.15 2.08 41.68
CA MET A 590 -45.15 3.35 42.39
C MET A 590 -46.56 3.89 42.65
N ASN A 591 -47.61 3.30 42.04
CA ASN A 591 -49.00 3.78 42.09
C ASN A 591 -49.13 5.26 41.67
N ILE A 592 -48.36 5.66 40.65
CA ILE A 592 -48.36 7.00 40.06
C ILE A 592 -48.87 6.94 38.63
#